data_AF-A0A1V2QSC4-F1
#
_entry.id   AF-A0A1V2QSC4-F1
#
_cell.length_a   1.000
_cell.length_b   1.000
_cell.length_c   1.000
_cell.angle_alpha   90.00
_cell.angle_beta   90.00
_cell.angle_gamma   90.00
#
_symmetry.space_group_name_H-M   'P 1'
#
loop_
_entity.id
_entity.type
_entity.pdbx_description
1 polymer ?
#
loop_
_entity_poly.entity_id
_entity_poly.type
_entity_poly.pdbx_seq_one_letter_code
_entity_poly.pdbx_strand_id
1 'polypeptide(L)'
;MVRKATRLDEPLRHTVFVPSDRQMIVVACVVRRLRAVDDVELGSATCPSGHLVLVDGGYLGLWSGDRSPDEVGGPGGVAAVDFEVVGPDADTAARSFDHQSGRRLYDIPEHAAEQFTAKFDEHCRAHGFSALLHRFSHRVPHRERVRHAIEAGDSDFLIAGVPVVPVGGVPTDRTLRVVATHGQ
;
A
#
# COMPACT_ATOMS: atom_id res chain seq x y z
N MET A 1 17.00 36.29 15.68
CA MET A 1 18.04 35.35 15.22
C MET A 1 18.44 34.49 16.43
N VAL A 2 17.78 33.35 16.63
CA VAL A 2 18.05 32.44 17.75
C VAL A 2 18.32 31.07 17.13
N ARG A 3 19.59 30.66 17.14
CA ARG A 3 19.99 29.29 16.79
C ARG A 3 19.66 28.40 17.97
N LYS A 4 18.71 27.48 17.81
CA LYS A 4 18.53 26.34 18.72
C LYS A 4 19.35 25.20 18.14
N ALA A 5 20.45 24.86 18.81
CA ALA A 5 21.26 23.68 18.52
C ALA A 5 20.44 22.44 18.88
N THR A 6 20.10 21.63 17.89
CA THR A 6 19.53 20.30 18.10
C THR A 6 20.69 19.35 18.47
N ARG A 7 20.63 18.76 19.66
CA ARG A 7 21.59 17.74 20.13
C ARG A 7 21.53 16.52 19.20
N LEU A 8 22.69 16.00 18.82
CA LEU A 8 22.86 14.83 17.94
C LEU A 8 22.83 13.48 18.69
N ASP A 9 22.57 13.46 19.99
CA ASP A 9 22.76 12.28 20.86
C ASP A 9 21.45 11.66 21.42
N GLU A 10 20.28 11.95 20.84
CA GLU A 10 19.08 11.18 21.19
C GLU A 10 19.00 9.89 20.37
N PRO A 11 18.85 8.70 20.98
CA PRO A 11 18.60 7.47 20.24
C PRO A 11 17.30 7.61 19.45
N LEU A 12 17.39 7.49 18.13
CA LEU A 12 16.26 7.48 17.23
C LEU A 12 15.34 6.31 17.59
N ARG A 13 14.12 6.64 18.03
CA ARG A 13 13.05 5.66 18.22
C ARG A 13 12.58 5.20 16.85
N HIS A 14 13.07 4.04 16.43
CA HIS A 14 12.53 3.33 15.26
C HIS A 14 11.24 2.64 15.74
N THR A 15 10.10 3.16 15.33
CA THR A 15 8.82 2.54 15.66
C THR A 15 8.52 1.50 14.60
N VAL A 16 8.91 0.25 14.84
CA VAL A 16 8.29 -0.90 14.17
C VAL A 16 6.94 -1.10 14.86
N PHE A 17 5.86 -0.73 14.18
CA PHE A 17 4.53 -0.95 14.71
C PHE A 17 4.08 -2.37 14.36
N VAL A 18 4.11 -3.27 15.35
CA VAL A 18 3.53 -4.60 15.27
C VAL A 18 2.24 -4.59 16.11
N PRO A 19 1.05 -4.44 15.51
CA PRO A 19 -0.19 -4.64 16.27
C PRO A 19 -0.41 -6.14 16.53
N SER A 20 -0.90 -6.47 17.72
CA SER A 20 -0.82 -7.82 18.30
C SER A 20 -1.66 -8.90 17.61
N ASP A 21 -1.15 -10.12 17.72
CA ASP A 21 -1.68 -11.49 17.64
C ASP A 21 -2.51 -11.96 16.44
N ARG A 22 -3.02 -11.09 15.57
CA ARG A 22 -3.72 -11.51 14.32
C ARG A 22 -3.50 -10.61 13.11
N GLN A 23 -2.60 -9.64 13.20
CA GLN A 23 -2.51 -8.55 12.23
C GLN A 23 -1.19 -8.55 11.44
N MET A 24 -1.34 -8.23 10.17
CA MET A 24 -0.30 -8.01 9.18
C MET A 24 0.76 -7.04 9.70
N ILE A 25 2.04 -7.35 9.47
CA ILE A 25 3.13 -6.45 9.83
C ILE A 25 3.23 -5.38 8.73
N VAL A 26 3.30 -4.12 9.17
CA VAL A 26 3.65 -3.01 8.32
C VAL A 26 5.08 -2.59 8.67
N VAL A 27 6.01 -2.78 7.74
CA VAL A 27 7.41 -2.36 7.94
C VAL A 27 7.59 -0.97 7.36
N ALA A 28 7.76 0.00 8.25
CA ALA A 28 8.19 1.34 7.90
C ALA A 28 9.71 1.35 7.69
N CYS A 29 10.16 1.59 6.46
CA CYS A 29 11.57 1.86 6.19
C CYS A 29 11.81 3.38 6.25
N VAL A 30 12.60 3.84 7.22
CA VAL A 30 13.11 5.22 7.23
C VAL A 30 14.56 5.16 6.77
N VAL A 31 14.82 5.56 5.52
CA VAL A 31 16.19 5.63 5.01
C VAL A 31 16.87 6.88 5.57
N ARG A 32 17.81 6.70 6.50
CA ARG A 32 18.78 7.74 6.89
C ARG A 32 20.19 7.31 6.55
N ARG A 33 21.01 8.28 6.15
CA ARG A 33 22.43 8.11 5.84
C ARG A 33 23.22 7.88 7.13
N LEU A 34 23.29 6.64 7.59
CA LEU A 34 24.21 6.20 8.65
C LEU A 34 25.58 5.87 8.02
N ARG A 35 26.67 5.95 8.79
CA ARG A 35 28.03 5.53 8.37
C ARG A 35 28.50 4.32 9.20
N ALA A 36 28.61 3.16 8.56
CA ALA A 36 29.51 1.99 8.80
C ALA A 36 29.04 0.85 7.84
N VAL A 37 29.64 -0.34 7.84
CA VAL A 37 29.47 -1.36 6.77
C VAL A 37 28.74 -2.63 7.26
N ASP A 38 28.16 -2.60 8.46
CA ASP A 38 27.52 -3.77 9.07
C ASP A 38 25.99 -3.68 9.04
N ASP A 39 25.33 -4.83 8.86
CA ASP A 39 23.88 -4.95 9.04
C ASP A 39 23.53 -4.58 10.49
N VAL A 40 22.65 -3.58 10.65
CA VAL A 40 22.16 -3.18 11.98
C VAL A 40 20.84 -3.89 12.25
N GLU A 41 20.78 -4.71 13.30
CA GLU A 41 19.52 -5.30 13.74
C GLU A 41 18.60 -4.22 14.33
N LEU A 42 17.46 -4.02 13.68
CA LEU A 42 16.43 -3.06 14.10
C LEU A 42 15.43 -3.68 15.09
N GLY A 43 15.36 -5.02 15.11
CA GLY A 43 14.48 -5.78 15.99
C GLY A 43 13.97 -7.05 15.33
N SER A 44 12.79 -7.49 15.76
CA SER A 44 12.19 -8.74 15.29
C SER A 44 10.68 -8.64 15.18
N ALA A 45 10.08 -9.40 14.26
CA ALA A 45 8.63 -9.43 14.07
C ALA A 45 8.11 -10.83 13.73
N THR A 46 6.85 -11.13 14.03
CA THR A 46 6.15 -12.36 13.63
C THR A 46 5.08 -12.04 12.61
N CYS A 47 4.92 -12.89 11.57
CA CYS A 47 3.95 -12.67 10.50
C CYS A 47 2.94 -13.82 10.42
N PRO A 48 1.96 -13.95 11.35
CA PRO A 48 1.05 -15.09 11.35
C PRO A 48 0.21 -15.22 10.07
N SER A 49 -0.04 -14.11 9.37
CA SER A 49 -0.77 -14.12 8.10
C SER A 49 0.08 -14.50 6.89
N GLY A 50 1.42 -14.52 7.02
CA GLY A 50 2.34 -14.69 5.88
C GLY A 50 2.33 -13.53 4.87
N HIS A 51 1.66 -12.43 5.22
CA HIS A 51 1.51 -11.22 4.41
C HIS A 51 2.12 -10.03 5.16
N LEU A 52 2.97 -9.29 4.46
CA LEU A 52 3.69 -8.11 4.92
C LEU A 52 3.40 -6.95 3.96
N VAL A 53 3.40 -5.72 4.47
CA VAL A 53 3.32 -4.50 3.63
C VAL A 53 4.50 -3.61 3.91
N LEU A 54 5.12 -3.11 2.85
CA LEU A 54 6.14 -2.08 2.91
C LEU A 54 5.52 -0.73 2.55
N VAL A 55 5.65 0.24 3.44
CA VAL A 55 5.12 1.60 3.30
C VAL A 55 6.06 2.57 4.00
N ASP A 56 6.06 3.84 3.60
CA ASP A 56 6.72 4.88 4.37
C ASP A 56 6.06 5.00 5.76
N GLY A 57 6.90 5.08 6.80
CA GLY A 57 6.46 5.26 8.18
C GLY A 57 5.54 6.48 8.39
N GLY A 58 5.71 7.53 7.58
CA GLY A 58 4.87 8.72 7.60
C GLY A 58 3.41 8.46 7.23
N TYR A 59 3.10 7.35 6.54
CA TYR A 59 1.75 6.98 6.12
C TYR A 59 1.10 5.88 6.96
N LEU A 60 1.75 5.40 8.02
CA LEU A 60 1.16 4.37 8.90
C LEU A 60 -0.21 4.76 9.47
N GLY A 61 -0.43 6.05 9.71
CA GLY A 61 -1.72 6.57 10.19
C GLY A 61 -2.87 6.45 9.19
N LEU A 62 -2.58 6.19 7.91
CA LEU A 62 -3.58 5.99 6.87
C LEU A 62 -4.06 4.53 6.79
N TRP A 63 -3.44 3.60 7.53
CA TRP A 63 -3.76 2.18 7.46
C TRP A 63 -5.13 1.84 8.10
N SER A 64 -6.07 1.31 7.32
CA SER A 64 -7.40 0.90 7.81
C SER A 64 -7.42 -0.51 8.41
N GLY A 65 -6.48 -1.38 8.04
CA GLY A 65 -6.50 -2.80 8.40
C GLY A 65 -7.70 -3.52 7.80
N ASP A 66 -8.50 -4.15 8.65
CA ASP A 66 -9.74 -4.84 8.27
C ASP A 66 -10.96 -3.90 8.22
N ARG A 67 -10.82 -2.65 8.69
CA ARG A 67 -11.90 -1.65 8.65
C ARG A 67 -12.01 -1.04 7.26
N SER A 68 -13.19 -0.50 6.95
CA SER A 68 -13.35 0.27 5.73
C SER A 68 -12.47 1.52 5.79
N PRO A 69 -11.77 1.88 4.70
CA PRO A 69 -11.06 3.15 4.60
C PRO A 69 -11.96 4.37 4.85
N ASP A 70 -13.27 4.23 4.67
CA ASP A 70 -14.26 5.29 4.96
C ASP A 70 -14.48 5.50 6.47
N GLU A 71 -14.22 4.48 7.30
CA GLU A 71 -14.42 4.55 8.76
C GLU A 71 -13.22 5.15 9.50
N VAL A 72 -12.02 5.06 8.92
CA VAL A 72 -10.77 5.60 9.49
C VAL A 72 -10.43 6.99 8.96
N GLY A 73 -11.14 7.48 7.95
CA GLY A 73 -10.94 8.83 7.42
C GLY A 73 -11.16 9.88 8.51
N GLY A 74 -10.13 10.68 8.79
CA GLY A 74 -10.27 11.86 9.64
C GLY A 74 -11.11 12.96 8.97
N PRO A 75 -11.55 13.98 9.73
CA PRO A 75 -12.19 15.17 9.16
C PRO A 75 -11.29 15.78 8.07
N GLY A 76 -11.78 15.85 6.83
CA GLY A 76 -11.01 16.33 5.67
C GLY A 76 -10.47 15.24 4.73
N GLY A 77 -10.78 13.96 4.98
CA GLY A 77 -10.56 12.90 3.99
C GLY A 77 -11.33 13.16 2.69
N VAL A 78 -10.69 12.96 1.53
CA VAL A 78 -11.35 13.08 0.23
C VAL A 78 -12.15 11.81 -0.02
N ALA A 79 -13.45 11.94 -0.28
CA ALA A 79 -14.29 10.81 -0.67
C ALA A 79 -13.72 10.15 -1.93
N ALA A 80 -13.60 8.83 -1.90
CA ALA A 80 -12.99 8.05 -2.95
C ALA A 80 -13.75 6.73 -3.18
N VAL A 81 -13.51 6.13 -4.33
CA VAL A 81 -14.15 4.90 -4.78
C VAL A 81 -13.10 3.95 -5.31
N ASP A 82 -13.45 2.67 -5.28
CA ASP A 82 -12.62 1.62 -5.84
C ASP A 82 -13.36 0.99 -7.04
N PHE A 83 -12.60 0.54 -8.03
CA PHE A 83 -13.10 -0.17 -9.21
C PHE A 83 -12.37 -1.50 -9.40
N GLU A 84 -13.04 -2.43 -10.07
CA GLU A 84 -12.43 -3.60 -10.68
C GLU A 84 -12.62 -3.54 -12.19
N VAL A 85 -11.56 -3.79 -12.94
CA VAL A 85 -11.63 -4.03 -14.38
C VAL A 85 -12.16 -5.44 -14.61
N VAL A 86 -13.28 -5.56 -15.31
CA VAL A 86 -13.94 -6.84 -15.61
C VAL A 86 -14.17 -6.99 -17.12
N GLY A 87 -14.35 -8.23 -17.56
CA GLY A 87 -14.55 -8.58 -18.97
C GLY A 87 -13.44 -9.49 -19.53
N PRO A 88 -13.62 -10.02 -20.75
CA PRO A 88 -12.66 -10.93 -21.38
C PRO A 88 -11.25 -10.38 -21.51
N ASP A 89 -11.11 -9.07 -21.75
CA ASP A 89 -9.82 -8.41 -21.98
C ASP A 89 -9.31 -7.67 -20.73
N ALA A 90 -9.88 -7.93 -19.56
CA ALA A 90 -9.65 -7.13 -18.35
C ALA A 90 -8.16 -6.99 -17.97
N ASP A 91 -7.41 -8.08 -18.01
CA ASP A 91 -5.99 -8.08 -17.67
C ASP A 91 -5.15 -7.22 -18.64
N THR A 92 -5.43 -7.33 -19.93
CA THR A 92 -4.72 -6.58 -20.98
C THR A 92 -5.12 -5.10 -20.97
N ALA A 93 -6.42 -4.83 -20.79
CA ALA A 93 -6.95 -3.47 -20.69
C ALA A 93 -6.40 -2.75 -19.45
N ALA A 94 -6.37 -3.40 -18.29
CA ALA A 94 -5.84 -2.82 -17.06
C ALA A 94 -4.35 -2.48 -17.19
N ARG A 95 -3.53 -3.44 -17.67
CA ARG A 95 -2.09 -3.22 -17.87
C ARG A 95 -1.77 -2.09 -18.85
N SER A 96 -2.51 -2.01 -19.96
CA SER A 96 -2.28 -0.98 -20.98
C SER A 96 -2.84 0.40 -20.61
N PHE A 97 -3.78 0.46 -19.65
CA PHE A 97 -4.31 1.72 -19.13
C PHE A 97 -3.34 2.42 -18.17
N ASP A 98 -2.44 1.65 -17.53
CA ASP A 98 -1.26 2.12 -16.79
C ASP A 98 -1.55 3.22 -15.74
N HIS A 99 -2.65 3.07 -15.00
CA HIS A 99 -2.98 3.97 -13.89
C HIS A 99 -2.59 3.42 -12.52
N GLN A 100 -2.76 2.11 -12.32
CA GLN A 100 -2.37 1.37 -11.12
C GLN A 100 -2.02 -0.06 -11.53
N SER A 101 -1.26 -0.74 -10.68
CA SER A 101 -0.94 -2.15 -10.86
C SER A 101 -2.20 -3.02 -10.75
N GLY A 102 -2.32 -3.99 -11.66
CA GLY A 102 -3.38 -4.99 -11.63
C GLY A 102 -4.76 -4.51 -12.10
N ARG A 103 -5.77 -5.35 -11.86
CA ARG A 103 -7.16 -5.12 -12.29
C ARG A 103 -7.98 -4.27 -11.33
N ARG A 104 -7.50 -4.01 -10.12
CA ARG A 104 -8.26 -3.29 -9.10
C ARG A 104 -7.67 -1.91 -8.92
N LEU A 105 -8.50 -0.90 -9.11
CA LEU A 105 -8.11 0.50 -9.12
C LEU A 105 -8.67 1.15 -7.86
N TYR A 106 -7.80 1.53 -6.95
CA TYR A 106 -8.15 2.00 -5.63
C TYR A 106 -8.08 3.52 -5.50
N ASP A 107 -8.86 4.08 -4.58
CA ASP A 107 -8.77 5.48 -4.16
C ASP A 107 -8.96 6.51 -5.29
N ILE A 108 -9.83 6.20 -6.26
CA ILE A 108 -10.23 7.15 -7.29
C ILE A 108 -11.13 8.21 -6.64
N PRO A 109 -10.84 9.52 -6.74
CA PRO A 109 -11.69 10.53 -6.13
C PRO A 109 -13.15 10.44 -6.60
N GLU A 110 -14.11 10.47 -5.67
CA GLU A 110 -15.54 10.29 -5.99
C GLU A 110 -16.02 11.28 -7.06
N HIS A 111 -15.62 12.55 -6.94
CA HIS A 111 -15.98 13.60 -7.88
C HIS A 111 -15.38 13.42 -9.29
N ALA A 112 -14.37 12.55 -9.44
CA ALA A 112 -13.74 12.22 -10.70
C ALA A 112 -14.15 10.84 -11.25
N ALA A 113 -14.99 10.08 -10.53
CA ALA A 113 -15.34 8.70 -10.87
C ALA A 113 -15.97 8.56 -12.27
N GLU A 114 -16.88 9.46 -12.64
CA GLU A 114 -17.52 9.46 -13.96
C GLU A 114 -16.51 9.77 -15.08
N GLN A 115 -15.67 10.80 -14.88
CA GLN A 115 -14.64 11.17 -15.84
C GLN A 115 -13.60 10.04 -16.02
N PHE A 116 -13.22 9.39 -14.92
CA PHE A 116 -12.30 8.26 -14.92
C PHE A 116 -12.87 7.06 -15.68
N THR A 117 -14.16 6.76 -15.48
CA THR A 117 -14.89 5.72 -16.21
C THR A 117 -14.93 6.01 -17.71
N ALA A 118 -15.27 7.24 -18.10
CA ALA A 118 -15.27 7.63 -19.51
C ALA A 118 -13.88 7.52 -20.16
N LYS A 119 -12.82 7.86 -19.43
CA LYS A 119 -11.43 7.71 -19.90
C LYS A 119 -11.07 6.25 -20.12
N PHE A 120 -11.49 5.35 -19.23
CA PHE A 120 -11.27 3.91 -19.40
C PHE A 120 -12.06 3.35 -20.59
N ASP A 121 -13.32 3.77 -20.76
CA ASP A 121 -14.14 3.36 -21.91
C ASP A 121 -13.55 3.83 -23.24
N GLU A 122 -12.99 5.04 -23.29
CA GLU A 122 -12.24 5.53 -24.45
C GLU A 122 -10.99 4.69 -24.73
N HIS A 123 -10.23 4.35 -23.68
CA HIS A 123 -9.07 3.47 -23.80
C HIS A 123 -9.44 2.09 -24.39
N CYS A 124 -10.49 1.46 -23.87
CA CYS A 124 -10.99 0.18 -24.39
C CYS A 124 -11.41 0.30 -25.86
N ARG A 125 -12.17 1.34 -26.23
CA ARG A 125 -12.59 1.55 -27.63
C ARG A 125 -11.40 1.77 -28.57
N ALA A 126 -10.39 2.52 -28.15
CA ALA A 126 -9.21 2.82 -28.96
C ALA A 126 -8.37 1.57 -29.27
N HIS A 127 -8.37 0.59 -28.36
CA HIS A 127 -7.58 -0.64 -28.49
C HIS A 127 -8.42 -1.87 -28.89
N GLY A 128 -9.75 -1.73 -28.98
CA GLY A 128 -10.66 -2.83 -29.31
C GLY A 128 -10.86 -3.84 -28.17
N PHE A 129 -10.68 -3.43 -26.91
CA PHE A 129 -10.85 -4.30 -25.75
C PHE A 129 -12.32 -4.44 -25.34
N SER A 130 -12.72 -5.65 -24.97
CA SER A 130 -13.93 -5.99 -24.23
C SER A 130 -13.62 -5.99 -22.73
N ALA A 131 -13.59 -4.80 -22.13
CA ALA A 131 -13.43 -4.61 -20.69
C ALA A 131 -14.20 -3.36 -20.23
N LEU A 132 -14.63 -3.35 -18.97
CA LEU A 132 -15.34 -2.24 -18.34
C LEU A 132 -14.92 -2.08 -16.87
N LEU A 133 -15.16 -0.90 -16.30
CA LEU A 133 -15.01 -0.69 -14.86
C LEU A 133 -16.28 -1.09 -14.12
N HIS A 134 -16.12 -1.96 -13.12
CA HIS A 134 -17.14 -2.28 -12.14
C HIS A 134 -16.83 -1.57 -10.84
N ARG A 135 -17.72 -0.68 -10.38
CA ARG A 135 -17.55 0.06 -9.13
C ARG A 135 -17.88 -0.83 -7.93
N PHE A 136 -17.00 -0.87 -6.92
CA PHE A 136 -17.32 -1.50 -5.64
C PHE A 136 -18.35 -0.68 -4.86
N SER A 137 -19.20 -1.35 -4.07
CA SER A 137 -20.20 -0.68 -3.23
C SER A 137 -19.59 0.13 -2.08
N HIS A 138 -18.40 -0.28 -1.62
CA HIS A 138 -17.61 0.37 -0.58
C HIS A 138 -16.13 0.26 -0.94
N ARG A 139 -15.30 1.15 -0.37
CA ARG A 139 -13.85 1.02 -0.52
C ARG A 139 -13.37 -0.28 0.13
N VAL A 140 -12.49 -0.98 -0.58
CA VAL A 140 -11.92 -2.25 -0.19
C VAL A 140 -10.97 -2.02 1.00
N PRO A 141 -11.15 -2.73 2.13
CA PRO A 141 -10.23 -2.66 3.28
C PRO A 141 -8.78 -2.91 2.88
N HIS A 142 -7.82 -2.18 3.46
CA HIS A 142 -6.42 -2.27 3.04
C HIS A 142 -5.85 -3.69 3.20
N ARG A 143 -6.31 -4.45 4.19
CA ARG A 143 -5.92 -5.85 4.34
C ARG A 143 -6.39 -6.73 3.18
N GLU A 144 -7.56 -6.46 2.64
CA GLU A 144 -8.09 -7.17 1.47
C GLU A 144 -7.34 -6.77 0.20
N ARG A 145 -6.96 -5.49 0.07
CA ARG A 145 -6.11 -5.02 -1.04
C ARG A 145 -4.78 -5.78 -1.10
N VAL A 146 -4.17 -6.09 0.04
CA VAL A 146 -2.95 -6.91 0.12
C VAL A 146 -3.19 -8.33 -0.40
N ARG A 147 -4.30 -8.97 -0.01
CA ARG A 147 -4.64 -10.31 -0.51
C ARG A 147 -4.81 -10.30 -2.02
N HIS A 148 -5.60 -9.36 -2.53
CA HIS A 148 -5.80 -9.17 -3.96
C HIS A 148 -4.49 -9.00 -4.72
N ALA A 149 -3.60 -8.14 -4.23
CA ALA A 149 -2.33 -7.86 -4.90
C ALA A 149 -1.38 -9.07 -4.87
N ILE A 150 -1.29 -9.80 -3.75
CA ILE A 150 -0.49 -11.03 -3.64
C ILE A 150 -1.04 -12.12 -4.59
N GLU A 151 -2.36 -12.32 -4.61
CA GLU A 151 -3.01 -13.33 -5.46
C GLU A 151 -2.83 -13.03 -6.95
N ALA A 152 -2.88 -11.75 -7.33
CA ALA A 152 -2.69 -11.31 -8.71
C ALA A 152 -1.21 -11.20 -9.13
N GLY A 153 -0.28 -11.18 -8.17
CA GLY A 153 1.14 -10.90 -8.43
C GLY A 153 1.43 -9.44 -8.76
N ASP A 154 0.60 -8.52 -8.27
CA ASP A 154 0.76 -7.07 -8.47
C ASP A 154 1.95 -6.54 -7.63
N SER A 155 2.73 -5.64 -8.20
CA SER A 155 3.93 -5.06 -7.55
C SER A 155 3.60 -4.09 -6.41
N ASP A 156 2.40 -3.52 -6.44
CA ASP A 156 1.95 -2.49 -5.50
C ASP A 156 0.41 -2.39 -5.52
N PHE A 157 -0.12 -1.65 -4.56
CA PHE A 157 -1.48 -1.16 -4.54
C PHE A 157 -1.53 0.18 -3.78
N LEU A 158 -2.63 0.93 -3.88
CA LEU A 158 -2.78 2.20 -3.15
C LEU A 158 -3.44 2.03 -1.79
N ILE A 159 -3.02 2.87 -0.83
CA ILE A 159 -3.74 3.17 0.41
C ILE A 159 -3.88 4.67 0.60
N ALA A 160 -5.11 5.19 0.56
CA ALA A 160 -5.38 6.62 0.53
C ALA A 160 -4.53 7.38 -0.51
N GLY A 161 -4.37 6.80 -1.70
CA GLY A 161 -3.59 7.37 -2.80
C GLY A 161 -2.06 7.18 -2.69
N VAL A 162 -1.57 6.52 -1.64
CA VAL A 162 -0.14 6.24 -1.45
C VAL A 162 0.19 4.82 -1.92
N PRO A 163 1.16 4.62 -2.83
CA PRO A 163 1.57 3.28 -3.24
C PRO A 163 2.27 2.54 -2.11
N VAL A 164 1.94 1.26 -1.96
CA VAL A 164 2.52 0.34 -0.99
C VAL A 164 2.83 -1.00 -1.63
N VAL A 165 3.87 -1.67 -1.13
CA VAL A 165 4.34 -2.93 -1.72
C VAL A 165 3.84 -4.11 -0.88
N PRO A 166 3.05 -5.03 -1.46
CA PRO A 166 2.66 -6.27 -0.82
C PRO A 166 3.81 -7.29 -0.87
N VAL A 167 3.97 -8.06 0.20
CA VAL A 167 4.92 -9.18 0.26
C VAL A 167 4.20 -10.39 0.82
N GLY A 168 4.04 -11.44 0.00
CA GLY A 168 3.48 -12.73 0.40
C GLY A 168 4.55 -13.78 0.71
N GLY A 169 4.13 -14.94 1.19
CA GLY A 169 5.03 -16.09 1.44
C GLY A 169 5.97 -15.89 2.63
N VAL A 170 5.67 -14.94 3.51
CA VAL A 170 6.48 -14.67 4.71
C VAL A 170 6.30 -15.82 5.71
N PRO A 171 7.38 -16.32 6.37
CA PRO A 171 7.26 -17.39 7.34
C PRO A 171 6.26 -17.07 8.47
N THR A 172 5.37 -18.01 8.76
CA THR A 172 4.25 -17.84 9.71
C THR A 172 4.49 -18.48 11.08
N ASP A 173 5.50 -19.33 11.17
CA ASP A 173 5.79 -20.21 12.30
C ASP A 173 7.04 -19.80 13.10
N ARG A 174 7.69 -18.70 12.70
CA ARG A 174 8.92 -18.21 13.32
C ARG A 174 9.03 -16.70 13.32
N THR A 175 9.82 -16.20 14.26
CA THR A 175 10.22 -14.79 14.33
C THR A 175 11.21 -14.46 13.22
N LEU A 176 11.04 -13.30 12.60
CA LEU A 176 11.90 -12.75 11.56
C LEU A 176 12.73 -11.61 12.13
N ARG A 177 14.02 -11.58 11.78
CA ARG A 177 14.90 -10.45 12.10
C ARG A 177 14.64 -9.33 11.13
N VAL A 178 14.51 -8.12 11.66
CA VAL A 178 14.45 -6.88 10.86
C VAL A 178 15.84 -6.28 10.91
N VAL A 179 16.48 -6.18 9.74
CA VAL A 179 17.84 -5.65 9.61
C VAL A 179 17.82 -4.43 8.69
N ALA A 180 18.64 -3.44 9.00
CA ALA A 180 18.95 -2.33 8.11
C ALA A 180 20.30 -2.57 7.44
N THR A 181 20.30 -2.56 6.12
CA THR A 181 21.49 -2.50 5.28
C THR A 181 21.75 -1.07 4.83
N HIS A 182 23.01 -0.72 4.65
CA HIS A 182 23.37 0.56 4.07
C HIS A 182 22.95 0.60 2.59
N GLY A 183 22.17 1.63 2.21
CA GLY A 183 21.85 1.89 0.82
C GLY A 183 23.11 2.22 0.03
N GLN A 184 23.30 1.56 -1.11
CA GLN A 184 24.40 1.82 -2.05
C GLN A 184 24.25 3.18 -2.75
#